data_AF-A0A3A4NMU4-F1
#
_entry.id   AF-A0A3A4NMU4-F1
#
_cell.length_a   1.000
_cell.length_b   1.000
_cell.length_c   1.000
_cell.angle_alpha   90.00
_cell.angle_beta   90.00
_cell.angle_gamma   90.00
#
_symmetry.space_group_name_H-M   'P 1'
#
loop_
_entity.id
_entity.type
_entity.pdbx_description
1 polymer ?
#
loop_
_entity_poly.entity_id
_entity_poly.type
_entity_poly.pdbx_seq_one_letter_code
_entity_poly.pdbx_strand_id
1 'polypeptide(L)'
;MDKPLENKVKATVAHLRELWTRLDSKHRFVAFSTGKDSLAVAALLYEAVGSESPPCLYSHHQLEFPEYEQYAEGMRAFGFNIEIVKPFLQYFELIDRGIGFLTLKEAWCRPLLIGTGFLEWLQKKGARSPLSGVMFRGISGSDYSHNLHSPFEIYTCLDLPCFNPILDFSKQEVITILKERYGLPLNPIYEHLERTYCICCYTPEAKSQIYGRYRFPEVHKRYYALIENLIFESGLIEKSADKKQHKTREEKIAKHGFVHWKRLRAQNTVGAFKRRLRNGALSYRIRDKAWINTKHLTPVRGNWFCQKDMIRFWDVPETIADSLIKRMINCLDCGYCVVICFPCRKFDRKTKTLQIEGCIRCGKCLNLRFCMGWKHRFWRRIILES
;
A
#
# COMPACT_ATOMS: atom_id res chain seq x y z
N MET A 1 7.29 -33.67 -15.78
CA MET A 1 6.34 -32.65 -16.29
C MET A 1 5.74 -33.12 -17.59
N ASP A 2 4.43 -32.94 -17.80
CA ASP A 2 3.76 -33.35 -19.05
C ASP A 2 4.06 -32.41 -20.23
N LYS A 3 3.82 -32.90 -21.46
CA LYS A 3 4.11 -32.17 -22.69
C LYS A 3 3.27 -30.87 -22.84
N PRO A 4 1.97 -30.85 -22.49
CA PRO A 4 1.19 -29.62 -22.50
C PRO A 4 1.79 -28.50 -21.62
N LEU A 5 2.16 -28.81 -20.38
CA LEU A 5 2.74 -27.83 -19.45
C LEU A 5 4.12 -27.35 -19.90
N GLU A 6 4.97 -28.25 -20.41
CA GLU A 6 6.27 -27.88 -20.98
C GLU A 6 6.13 -26.90 -22.16
N ASN A 7 5.15 -27.12 -23.05
CA ASN A 7 4.89 -26.21 -24.16
C ASN A 7 4.42 -24.84 -23.68
N LYS A 8 3.54 -24.81 -22.67
CA LYS A 8 3.04 -23.57 -22.05
C LYS A 8 4.17 -22.76 -21.40
N VAL A 9 5.08 -23.42 -20.69
CA VAL A 9 6.29 -22.82 -20.12
C VAL A 9 7.17 -22.22 -21.22
N LYS A 10 7.48 -23.00 -22.27
CA LYS A 10 8.31 -22.52 -23.40
C LYS A 10 7.71 -21.29 -24.08
N ALA A 11 6.39 -21.29 -24.33
CA ALA A 11 5.69 -20.15 -24.91
C ALA A 11 5.76 -18.91 -24.01
N THR A 12 5.58 -19.10 -22.70
CA THR A 12 5.66 -18.02 -21.70
C THR A 12 7.08 -17.44 -21.62
N VAL A 13 8.11 -18.28 -21.57
CA VAL A 13 9.52 -17.87 -21.55
C VAL A 13 9.90 -17.11 -22.82
N ALA A 14 9.46 -17.58 -24.00
CA ALA A 14 9.69 -16.89 -25.26
C ALA A 14 9.02 -15.49 -25.27
N HIS A 15 7.77 -15.41 -24.81
CA HIS A 15 7.06 -14.14 -24.70
C HIS A 15 7.74 -13.18 -23.71
N LEU A 16 8.15 -13.67 -22.53
CA LEU A 16 8.88 -12.88 -21.54
C LEU A 16 10.18 -12.34 -22.11
N ARG A 17 10.92 -13.11 -22.91
CA ARG A 17 12.15 -12.67 -23.57
C ARG A 17 11.90 -11.54 -24.56
N GLU A 18 10.88 -11.66 -25.41
CA GLU A 18 10.49 -10.59 -26.34
C GLU A 18 10.03 -9.33 -25.60
N LEU A 19 9.21 -9.51 -24.57
CA LEU A 19 8.74 -8.40 -23.77
C LEU A 19 9.90 -7.68 -23.05
N TRP A 20 10.86 -8.44 -22.53
CA TRP A 20 11.98 -7.91 -21.78
C TRP A 20 12.82 -6.93 -22.60
N THR A 21 13.14 -7.27 -23.85
CA THR A 21 13.93 -6.41 -24.76
C THR A 21 13.18 -5.12 -25.11
N ARG A 22 11.85 -5.17 -25.25
CA ARG A 22 11.00 -3.99 -25.50
C ARG A 22 10.94 -3.02 -24.31
N LEU A 23 11.40 -3.45 -23.14
CA LEU A 23 11.37 -2.70 -21.89
C LEU A 23 12.76 -2.22 -21.43
N ASP A 24 13.77 -2.24 -22.29
CA ASP A 24 15.16 -1.92 -21.94
C ASP A 24 15.33 -0.54 -21.28
N SER A 25 14.52 0.45 -21.68
CA SER A 25 14.53 1.80 -21.11
C SER A 25 13.79 1.92 -19.75
N LYS A 26 13.33 0.81 -19.16
CA LYS A 26 12.49 0.79 -17.96
C LYS A 26 13.19 0.13 -16.77
N HIS A 27 12.83 0.56 -15.57
CA HIS A 27 13.24 -0.11 -14.34
C HIS A 27 12.34 -1.33 -14.11
N ARG A 28 12.78 -2.48 -14.60
CA ARG A 28 12.05 -3.75 -14.57
C ARG A 28 12.33 -4.49 -13.26
N PHE A 29 11.30 -5.03 -12.63
CA PHE A 29 11.47 -5.82 -11.40
C PHE A 29 10.33 -6.82 -11.19
N VAL A 30 10.58 -7.88 -10.42
CA VAL A 30 9.55 -8.81 -9.95
C VAL A 30 9.04 -8.36 -8.59
N ALA A 31 7.73 -8.23 -8.43
CA ALA A 31 7.13 -8.07 -7.11
C ALA A 31 7.10 -9.42 -6.38
N PHE A 32 8.14 -9.67 -5.59
CA PHE A 32 8.36 -10.94 -4.92
C PHE A 32 7.65 -10.95 -3.55
N SER A 33 6.59 -11.73 -3.41
CA SER A 33 5.77 -11.79 -2.19
C SER A 33 6.08 -13.01 -1.32
N THR A 34 7.19 -13.71 -1.61
CA THR A 34 7.58 -15.03 -1.04
C THR A 34 6.58 -16.17 -1.28
N GLY A 35 5.55 -15.91 -2.11
CA GLY A 35 4.55 -16.90 -2.48
C GLY A 35 4.97 -17.68 -3.73
N LYS A 36 4.39 -18.86 -3.90
CA LYS A 36 4.61 -19.76 -5.05
C LYS A 36 4.43 -19.06 -6.40
N ASP A 37 3.41 -18.21 -6.53
CA ASP A 37 3.11 -17.53 -7.81
C ASP A 37 4.21 -16.51 -8.15
N SER A 38 4.66 -15.71 -7.17
CA SER A 38 5.76 -14.76 -7.40
C SER A 38 7.11 -15.43 -7.64
N LEU A 39 7.33 -16.62 -7.05
CA LEU A 39 8.52 -17.42 -7.30
C LEU A 39 8.52 -18.01 -8.71
N ALA A 40 7.38 -18.51 -9.19
CA ALA A 40 7.27 -19.03 -10.54
C ALA A 40 7.49 -17.94 -11.59
N VAL A 41 6.95 -16.74 -11.37
CA VAL A 41 7.23 -15.58 -12.23
C VAL A 41 8.72 -15.25 -12.24
N ALA A 42 9.38 -15.21 -11.08
CA ALA A 42 10.80 -14.96 -11.00
C ALA A 42 11.61 -16.02 -11.77
N ALA A 43 11.32 -17.31 -11.57
CA ALA A 43 12.03 -18.41 -12.23
C ALA A 43 11.87 -18.39 -13.76
N LEU A 44 10.63 -18.21 -14.25
CA LEU A 44 10.34 -18.10 -15.68
C LEU A 44 11.06 -16.89 -16.30
N LEU A 45 11.08 -15.76 -15.60
CA LEU A 45 11.74 -14.55 -16.08
C LEU A 45 13.26 -14.74 -16.12
N TYR A 46 13.86 -15.37 -15.11
CA TYR A 46 15.29 -15.66 -15.07
C TYR A 46 15.71 -16.63 -16.18
N GLU A 47 14.88 -17.64 -16.49
CA GLU A 47 15.09 -18.49 -17.66
C GLU A 47 15.00 -17.69 -18.98
N ALA A 48 14.08 -16.71 -19.06
CA ALA A 48 13.92 -15.90 -20.26
C ALA A 48 15.12 -14.98 -20.54
N VAL A 49 15.72 -14.40 -19.50
CA VAL A 49 16.71 -13.31 -19.61
C VAL A 49 18.13 -13.69 -19.20
N GLY A 50 18.33 -14.89 -18.65
CA GLY A 50 19.63 -15.41 -18.27
C GLY A 50 20.33 -14.54 -17.22
N SER A 51 21.54 -14.08 -17.52
CA SER A 51 22.43 -13.40 -16.57
C SER A 51 21.99 -11.99 -16.15
N GLU A 52 20.97 -11.40 -16.78
CA GLU A 52 20.43 -10.09 -16.36
C GLU A 52 19.79 -10.13 -14.97
N SER A 53 19.29 -11.30 -14.53
CA SER A 53 18.81 -11.57 -13.16
C SER A 53 18.03 -10.41 -12.52
N PRO A 54 16.80 -10.11 -13.00
CA PRO A 54 16.02 -8.97 -12.55
C PRO A 54 15.88 -8.89 -11.04
N PRO A 55 15.89 -7.69 -10.45
CA PRO A 55 15.66 -7.53 -9.03
C PRO A 55 14.26 -8.06 -8.66
N CYS A 56 14.23 -8.92 -7.66
CA CYS A 56 13.03 -9.45 -7.02
C CYS A 56 12.79 -8.63 -5.75
N LEU A 57 11.92 -7.62 -5.86
CA LEU A 57 11.65 -6.70 -4.76
C LEU A 57 10.69 -7.35 -3.77
N TYR A 58 11.17 -7.56 -2.55
CA TYR A 58 10.36 -8.03 -1.42
C TYR A 58 10.18 -6.91 -0.40
N SER A 59 8.93 -6.55 -0.10
CA SER A 59 8.64 -5.47 0.84
C SER A 59 8.21 -6.01 2.20
N HIS A 60 9.18 -6.22 3.10
CA HIS A 60 8.89 -6.76 4.42
C HIS A 60 8.31 -5.71 5.38
N HIS A 61 7.23 -6.06 6.09
CA HIS A 61 6.60 -5.18 7.07
C HIS A 61 6.19 -5.90 8.36
N GLN A 62 5.96 -5.15 9.44
CA GLN A 62 5.68 -5.66 10.81
C GLN A 62 4.49 -6.63 10.95
N LEU A 63 3.57 -6.68 9.96
CA LEU A 63 2.47 -7.65 9.96
C LEU A 63 2.80 -8.95 9.21
N GLU A 64 3.97 -9.11 8.59
CA GLU A 64 4.39 -10.36 7.98
C GLU A 64 5.12 -11.25 8.97
N PHE A 65 5.08 -12.56 8.70
CA PHE A 65 5.86 -13.54 9.44
C PHE A 65 7.36 -13.29 9.20
N PRO A 66 8.20 -13.17 10.24
CA PRO A 66 9.65 -13.02 10.09
C PRO A 66 10.31 -14.11 9.25
N GLU A 67 9.75 -15.33 9.26
CA GLU A 67 10.20 -16.46 8.45
C GLU A 67 10.11 -16.15 6.93
N TYR A 68 9.26 -15.21 6.50
CA TYR A 68 9.18 -14.82 5.09
C TYR A 68 10.43 -14.06 4.65
N GLU A 69 10.99 -13.22 5.53
CA GLU A 69 12.26 -12.55 5.26
C GLU A 69 13.41 -13.56 5.17
N GLN A 70 13.44 -14.55 6.07
CA GLN A 70 14.42 -15.63 6.02
C GLN A 70 14.32 -16.46 4.73
N TYR A 71 13.10 -16.82 4.32
CA TYR A 71 12.88 -17.52 3.07
C TYR A 71 13.32 -16.68 1.86
N ALA A 72 12.97 -15.40 1.83
CA ALA A 72 13.40 -14.49 0.77
C ALA A 72 14.92 -14.43 0.67
N GLU A 73 15.63 -14.23 1.80
CA GLU A 73 17.10 -14.24 1.82
C GLU A 73 17.68 -15.59 1.37
N GLY A 74 17.10 -16.71 1.79
CA GLY A 74 17.49 -18.05 1.36
C GLY A 74 17.41 -18.26 -0.15
N MET A 75 16.49 -17.56 -0.84
CA MET A 75 16.37 -17.66 -2.29
C MET A 75 17.59 -17.12 -3.06
N ARG A 76 18.45 -16.31 -2.43
CA ARG A 76 19.73 -15.89 -3.05
C ARG A 76 20.64 -17.09 -3.37
N ALA A 77 20.59 -18.15 -2.56
CA ALA A 77 21.38 -19.36 -2.80
C ALA A 77 20.97 -20.09 -4.09
N PHE A 78 19.77 -19.81 -4.61
CA PHE A 78 19.28 -20.31 -5.88
C PHE A 78 19.49 -19.31 -7.03
N GLY A 79 20.31 -18.26 -6.83
CA GLY A 79 20.67 -17.28 -7.85
C GLY A 79 19.71 -16.10 -7.99
N PHE A 80 18.65 -16.00 -7.19
CA PHE A 80 17.73 -14.86 -7.24
C PHE A 80 18.36 -13.58 -6.68
N ASN A 81 18.29 -12.50 -7.46
CA ASN A 81 18.63 -11.14 -7.03
C ASN A 81 17.51 -10.56 -6.16
N ILE A 82 17.43 -11.01 -4.92
CA ILE A 82 16.45 -10.51 -3.96
C ILE A 82 16.87 -9.11 -3.50
N GLU A 83 15.96 -8.13 -3.53
CA GLU A 83 16.19 -6.84 -2.90
C GLU A 83 15.09 -6.60 -1.86
N ILE A 84 15.46 -6.61 -0.58
CA ILE A 84 14.52 -6.34 0.50
C ILE A 84 14.35 -4.84 0.65
N VAL A 85 13.15 -4.37 0.36
CA VAL A 85 12.73 -3.01 0.64
C VAL A 85 11.88 -3.00 1.91
N LYS A 86 11.86 -1.87 2.61
CA LYS A 86 10.97 -1.67 3.77
C LYS A 86 9.97 -0.57 3.42
N PRO A 87 8.71 -0.62 3.89
CA PRO A 87 7.80 0.49 3.73
C PRO A 87 8.34 1.76 4.38
N PHE A 88 7.91 2.92 3.90
CA PHE A 88 8.35 4.19 4.47
C PHE A 88 7.98 4.33 5.95
N LEU A 89 6.75 3.94 6.27
CA LEU A 89 6.25 3.80 7.63
C LEU A 89 5.70 2.38 7.80
N GLN A 90 6.00 1.77 8.93
CA GLN A 90 5.47 0.48 9.33
C GLN A 90 4.01 0.60 9.79
N TYR A 91 3.33 -0.53 9.92
CA TYR A 91 1.90 -0.58 10.25
C TYR A 91 1.58 0.19 11.53
N PHE A 92 2.27 -0.10 12.64
CA PHE A 92 1.96 0.53 13.91
C PHE A 92 2.29 2.02 13.92
N GLU A 93 3.30 2.46 13.18
CA GLU A 93 3.63 3.88 13.02
C GLU A 93 2.52 4.64 12.27
N LEU A 94 1.90 4.00 11.27
CA LEU A 94 0.76 4.58 10.58
C LEU A 94 -0.46 4.70 11.51
N ILE A 95 -0.68 3.70 12.37
CA ILE A 95 -1.74 3.71 13.39
C ILE A 95 -1.50 4.81 14.41
N ASP A 96 -0.28 4.95 14.93
CA ASP A 96 0.10 6.01 15.87
C ASP A 96 -0.12 7.41 15.28
N ARG A 97 0.04 7.55 13.95
CA ARG A 97 -0.27 8.79 13.23
C ARG A 97 -1.75 9.01 12.96
N GLY A 98 -2.57 7.99 13.22
CA GLY A 98 -4.02 8.03 13.19
C GLY A 98 -4.66 7.44 11.93
N ILE A 99 -3.96 6.61 11.15
CA ILE A 99 -4.65 5.80 10.12
C ILE A 99 -5.65 4.85 10.81
N GLY A 100 -6.76 4.52 10.14
CA GLY A 100 -7.67 3.48 10.61
C GLY A 100 -7.11 2.08 10.37
N PHE A 101 -7.64 1.08 11.06
CA PHE A 101 -7.27 -0.33 10.87
C PHE A 101 -7.62 -0.87 9.46
N LEU A 102 -7.13 -2.06 9.14
CA LEU A 102 -7.34 -2.70 7.84
C LEU A 102 -8.78 -3.21 7.68
N THR A 103 -9.38 -2.95 6.52
CA THR A 103 -10.71 -3.44 6.14
C THR A 103 -10.68 -4.00 4.72
N LEU A 104 -11.63 -4.87 4.37
CA LEU A 104 -11.80 -5.42 3.01
C LEU A 104 -12.09 -4.34 1.98
N LYS A 105 -12.80 -3.28 2.37
CA LYS A 105 -13.28 -2.25 1.43
C LYS A 105 -12.15 -1.39 0.90
N GLU A 106 -11.13 -1.15 1.70
CA GLU A 106 -10.05 -0.22 1.38
C GLU A 106 -8.72 -0.72 1.96
N ALA A 107 -8.11 -1.69 1.27
CA ALA A 107 -6.83 -2.29 1.64
C ALA A 107 -5.64 -1.35 1.44
N TRP A 108 -5.60 -0.26 2.23
CA TRP A 108 -4.54 0.75 2.18
C TRP A 108 -3.15 0.18 2.50
N CYS A 109 -3.06 -1.00 3.12
CA CYS A 109 -1.79 -1.68 3.36
C CYS A 109 -1.01 -1.93 2.08
N ARG A 110 -1.66 -2.26 0.95
CA ARG A 110 -0.96 -2.50 -0.31
C ARG A 110 -0.19 -1.26 -0.78
N PRO A 111 -0.81 -0.09 -0.98
CA PRO A 111 -0.06 1.10 -1.38
C PRO A 111 0.91 1.63 -0.32
N LEU A 112 0.66 1.42 0.98
CA LEU A 112 1.49 1.99 2.05
C LEU A 112 2.62 1.07 2.52
N LEU A 113 2.31 -0.20 2.83
CA LEU A 113 3.25 -1.17 3.37
C LEU A 113 4.08 -1.90 2.30
N ILE A 114 3.62 -1.87 1.04
CA ILE A 114 4.36 -2.44 -0.11
C ILE A 114 4.76 -1.32 -1.06
N GLY A 115 3.77 -0.58 -1.55
CA GLY A 115 3.96 0.39 -2.63
C GLY A 115 4.96 1.51 -2.33
N THR A 116 5.03 2.02 -1.10
CA THR A 116 6.01 3.08 -0.78
C THR A 116 7.45 2.60 -0.88
N GLY A 117 7.73 1.35 -0.53
CA GLY A 117 9.06 0.74 -0.70
C GLY A 117 9.46 0.65 -2.17
N PHE A 118 8.54 0.22 -3.05
CA PHE A 118 8.78 0.15 -4.49
C PHE A 118 8.99 1.53 -5.12
N LEU A 119 8.18 2.52 -4.73
CA LEU A 119 8.33 3.88 -5.25
C LEU A 119 9.65 4.52 -4.83
N GLU A 120 10.07 4.32 -3.58
CA GLU A 120 11.38 4.80 -3.11
C GLU A 120 12.53 4.09 -3.83
N TRP A 121 12.40 2.78 -4.07
CA TRP A 121 13.38 2.02 -4.86
C TRP A 121 13.51 2.60 -6.27
N LEU A 122 12.39 2.85 -6.96
CA LEU A 122 12.38 3.49 -8.28
C LEU A 122 13.06 4.86 -8.25
N GLN A 123 12.78 5.69 -7.24
CA GLN A 123 13.45 6.99 -7.09
C GLN A 123 14.97 6.86 -6.95
N LYS A 124 15.43 5.88 -6.16
CA LYS A 124 16.87 5.59 -5.98
C LYS A 124 17.55 5.12 -7.25
N LYS A 125 16.81 4.44 -8.15
CA LYS A 125 17.29 4.06 -9.49
C LYS A 125 17.24 5.20 -10.51
N GLY A 126 16.82 6.41 -10.11
CA GLY A 126 16.79 7.58 -10.98
C GLY A 126 15.51 7.73 -11.81
N ALA A 127 14.45 6.96 -11.50
CA ALA A 127 13.16 7.10 -12.17
C ALA A 127 12.62 8.53 -12.02
N ARG A 128 11.99 9.05 -13.08
CA ARG A 128 11.33 10.37 -13.06
C ARG A 128 9.83 10.29 -12.79
N SER A 129 9.26 9.09 -12.92
CA SER A 129 7.85 8.79 -12.67
C SER A 129 7.66 7.31 -12.32
N PRO A 130 6.54 6.91 -11.69
CA PRO A 130 6.22 5.50 -11.52
C PRO A 130 6.15 4.74 -12.85
N LEU A 131 5.66 5.38 -13.93
CA LEU A 131 5.59 4.82 -15.30
C LEU A 131 6.97 4.51 -15.94
N SER A 132 8.06 4.93 -15.31
CA SER A 132 9.42 4.52 -15.69
C SER A 132 9.77 3.12 -15.18
N GLY A 133 9.03 2.59 -14.20
CA GLY A 133 9.15 1.22 -13.73
C GLY A 133 8.20 0.26 -14.46
N VAL A 134 8.48 -1.04 -14.39
CA VAL A 134 7.59 -2.11 -14.81
C VAL A 134 7.66 -3.26 -13.81
N MET A 135 6.49 -3.71 -13.34
CA MET A 135 6.35 -4.73 -12.32
C MET A 135 5.82 -6.05 -12.90
N PHE A 136 6.55 -7.14 -12.69
CA PHE A 136 6.05 -8.49 -12.95
C PHE A 136 5.42 -9.05 -11.68
N ARG A 137 4.16 -9.49 -11.74
CA ARG A 137 3.38 -9.95 -10.57
C ARG A 137 3.03 -11.43 -10.68
N GLY A 138 3.14 -12.14 -9.57
CA GLY A 138 2.64 -13.51 -9.42
C GLY A 138 1.14 -13.52 -9.16
N ILE A 139 0.33 -13.61 -10.23
CA ILE A 139 -1.11 -13.88 -10.15
C ILE A 139 -1.39 -15.04 -11.10
N SER A 140 -1.82 -16.18 -10.56
CA SER A 140 -2.21 -17.34 -11.36
C SER A 140 -3.73 -17.44 -11.49
N GLY A 141 -4.21 -18.30 -12.38
CA GLY A 141 -5.65 -18.56 -12.59
C GLY A 141 -6.34 -19.17 -11.37
N SER A 142 -5.56 -19.58 -10.36
CA SER A 142 -6.07 -20.04 -9.07
C SER A 142 -6.35 -18.92 -8.05
N ASP A 143 -5.97 -17.67 -8.36
CA ASP A 143 -6.28 -16.55 -7.49
C ASP A 143 -7.77 -16.18 -7.61
N TYR A 144 -8.44 -15.88 -6.49
CA TYR A 144 -9.85 -15.49 -6.49
C TYR A 144 -10.11 -14.25 -7.35
N SER A 145 -9.12 -13.37 -7.45
CA SER A 145 -9.19 -12.12 -8.21
C SER A 145 -8.69 -12.22 -9.66
N HIS A 146 -8.30 -13.40 -10.17
CA HIS A 146 -7.68 -13.51 -11.51
C HIS A 146 -8.53 -12.91 -12.64
N ASN A 147 -9.86 -13.09 -12.58
CA ASN A 147 -10.80 -12.53 -13.57
C ASN A 147 -10.87 -11.00 -13.58
N LEU A 148 -10.28 -10.33 -12.58
CA LEU A 148 -10.19 -8.87 -12.51
C LEU A 148 -8.88 -8.34 -13.09
N HIS A 149 -8.01 -9.22 -13.59
CA HIS A 149 -6.68 -8.89 -14.10
C HIS A 149 -6.56 -9.24 -15.58
N SER A 150 -5.76 -8.45 -16.29
CA SER A 150 -5.34 -8.72 -17.67
C SER A 150 -3.85 -9.08 -17.70
N PRO A 151 -3.35 -9.71 -18.79
CA PRO A 151 -1.92 -10.01 -18.93
C PRO A 151 -1.02 -8.77 -18.79
N PHE A 152 -1.54 -7.61 -19.19
CA PHE A 152 -0.94 -6.30 -18.99
C PHE A 152 -1.98 -5.32 -18.42
N GLU A 153 -1.63 -4.57 -17.37
CA GLU A 153 -2.49 -3.57 -16.75
C GLU A 153 -1.69 -2.42 -16.12
N ILE A 154 -2.33 -1.29 -15.85
CA ILE A 154 -1.78 -0.28 -14.95
C ILE A 154 -2.26 -0.59 -13.53
N TYR A 155 -1.33 -0.86 -12.61
CA TYR A 155 -1.66 -0.98 -11.20
C TYR A 155 -2.01 0.39 -10.63
N THR A 156 -3.30 0.71 -10.66
CA THR A 156 -3.85 2.04 -10.37
C THR A 156 -3.48 2.58 -8.99
N CYS A 157 -3.15 1.72 -8.03
CA CYS A 157 -2.68 2.14 -6.71
C CYS A 157 -1.29 2.78 -6.77
N LEU A 158 -0.42 2.44 -7.71
CA LEU A 158 0.94 2.99 -7.80
C LEU A 158 1.23 3.72 -9.12
N ASP A 159 0.26 3.75 -10.04
CA ASP A 159 0.43 4.25 -11.41
C ASP A 159 1.60 3.54 -12.13
N LEU A 160 1.68 2.22 -11.93
CA LEU A 160 2.81 1.39 -12.35
C LEU A 160 2.34 0.35 -13.38
N PRO A 161 2.95 0.27 -14.58
CA PRO A 161 2.69 -0.80 -15.54
C PRO A 161 3.04 -2.17 -14.97
N CYS A 162 2.14 -3.14 -15.17
CA CYS A 162 2.23 -4.47 -14.59
C CYS A 162 2.00 -5.56 -15.63
N PHE A 163 2.77 -6.64 -15.54
CA PHE A 163 2.59 -7.85 -16.30
C PHE A 163 2.26 -9.03 -15.38
N ASN A 164 1.30 -9.85 -15.80
CA ASN A 164 0.81 -11.03 -15.08
C ASN A 164 1.07 -12.29 -15.94
N PRO A 165 2.32 -12.77 -16.04
CA PRO A 165 2.73 -13.73 -17.07
C PRO A 165 2.25 -15.16 -16.82
N ILE A 166 1.73 -15.45 -15.62
CA ILE A 166 1.23 -16.78 -15.26
C ILE A 166 -0.28 -16.79 -15.03
N LEU A 167 -1.01 -15.80 -15.54
CA LEU A 167 -2.43 -15.61 -15.27
C LEU A 167 -3.31 -16.80 -15.68
N ASP A 168 -2.90 -17.53 -16.71
CA ASP A 168 -3.58 -18.73 -17.22
C ASP A 168 -3.06 -20.04 -16.58
N PHE A 169 -2.07 -19.98 -15.69
CA PHE A 169 -1.54 -21.17 -15.01
C PHE A 169 -2.44 -21.55 -13.82
N SER A 170 -2.67 -22.84 -13.65
CA SER A 170 -3.33 -23.39 -12.47
C SER A 170 -2.37 -23.46 -11.28
N LYS A 171 -2.91 -23.61 -10.06
CA LYS A 171 -2.10 -23.84 -8.84
C LYS A 171 -1.17 -25.04 -8.99
N GLN A 172 -1.66 -26.14 -9.58
CA GLN A 172 -0.90 -27.37 -9.72
C GLN A 172 0.22 -27.20 -10.74
N GLU A 173 -0.06 -26.55 -11.87
CA GLU A 173 0.96 -26.22 -12.88
C GLU A 173 2.10 -25.39 -12.27
N VAL A 174 1.77 -24.34 -11.51
CA VAL A 174 2.75 -23.50 -10.79
C VAL A 174 3.64 -24.34 -9.86
N ILE A 175 3.03 -25.22 -9.05
CA ILE A 175 3.79 -26.07 -8.11
C ILE A 175 4.67 -27.08 -8.86
N THR A 176 4.13 -27.71 -9.91
CA THR A 176 4.86 -28.67 -10.74
C THR A 176 6.07 -28.03 -11.40
N ILE A 177 5.93 -26.83 -11.99
CA ILE A 177 7.03 -26.09 -12.59
C ILE A 177 8.13 -25.81 -11.56
N LEU A 178 7.77 -25.30 -10.39
CA LEU A 178 8.74 -24.96 -9.35
C LEU A 178 9.52 -26.19 -8.87
N LYS A 179 8.83 -27.31 -8.65
CA LYS A 179 9.45 -28.53 -8.11
C LYS A 179 10.22 -29.33 -9.17
N GLU A 180 9.61 -29.59 -10.32
CA GLU A 180 10.14 -30.54 -11.30
C GLU A 180 11.10 -29.89 -12.31
N ARG A 181 10.84 -28.64 -12.72
CA ARG A 181 11.69 -27.95 -13.70
C ARG A 181 12.83 -27.20 -13.02
N TYR A 182 12.52 -26.46 -11.96
CA TYR A 182 13.48 -25.55 -11.33
C TYR A 182 14.08 -26.07 -10.03
N GLY A 183 13.56 -27.16 -9.46
CA GLY A 183 14.06 -27.71 -8.19
C GLY A 183 13.98 -26.72 -7.01
N LEU A 184 13.02 -25.80 -7.04
CA LEU A 184 12.93 -24.71 -6.06
C LEU A 184 12.06 -25.09 -4.86
N PRO A 185 12.52 -24.82 -3.63
CA PRO A 185 11.72 -25.04 -2.44
C PRO A 185 10.58 -24.01 -2.37
N LEU A 186 9.38 -24.49 -2.03
CA LEU A 186 8.29 -23.60 -1.66
C LEU A 186 8.57 -23.01 -0.26
N ASN A 187 7.96 -21.86 0.03
CA ASN A 187 8.01 -21.28 1.36
C ASN A 187 7.47 -22.29 2.40
N PRO A 188 8.21 -22.62 3.47
CA PRO A 188 7.78 -23.60 4.47
C PRO A 188 6.42 -23.30 5.10
N ILE A 189 5.97 -22.04 5.06
CA ILE A 189 4.63 -21.68 5.54
C ILE A 189 3.51 -22.45 4.84
N TYR A 190 3.74 -22.96 3.63
CA TYR A 190 2.75 -23.76 2.90
C TYR A 190 2.43 -25.11 3.58
N GLU A 191 3.22 -25.53 4.58
CA GLU A 191 2.90 -26.66 5.46
C GLU A 191 1.78 -26.34 6.46
N HIS A 192 1.54 -25.05 6.71
CA HIS A 192 0.58 -24.57 7.70
C HIS A 192 -0.57 -23.76 7.08
N LEU A 193 -0.31 -23.05 5.99
CA LEU A 193 -1.21 -22.10 5.36
C LEU A 193 -1.32 -22.36 3.86
N GLU A 194 -2.46 -22.00 3.25
CA GLU A 194 -2.64 -22.16 1.80
C GLU A 194 -1.99 -21.03 0.98
N ARG A 195 -1.65 -19.92 1.63
CA ARG A 195 -1.04 -18.71 1.04
C ARG A 195 -0.11 -18.04 2.06
N THR A 196 0.79 -17.19 1.55
CA THR A 196 1.65 -16.32 2.37
C THR A 196 0.85 -15.12 2.89
N TYR A 197 -0.02 -15.35 3.87
CA TYR A 197 -0.80 -14.30 4.52
C TYR A 197 0.03 -13.47 5.50
N CYS A 198 -0.40 -12.24 5.80
CA CYS A 198 0.12 -11.50 6.96
C CYS A 198 -0.40 -12.13 8.27
N ILE A 199 0.36 -12.01 9.36
CA ILE A 199 0.00 -12.38 10.75
C ILE A 199 -1.43 -11.90 11.06
N CYS A 200 -1.74 -10.66 10.68
CA CYS A 200 -3.08 -10.07 10.81
C CYS A 200 -3.55 -9.52 9.46
N CYS A 201 -3.99 -10.41 8.56
CA CYS A 201 -4.62 -10.00 7.30
C CYS A 201 -6.10 -9.61 7.49
N TYR A 202 -6.64 -8.83 6.56
CA TYR A 202 -8.07 -8.48 6.49
C TYR A 202 -8.92 -9.51 5.72
N THR A 203 -8.27 -10.49 5.09
CA THR A 203 -8.89 -11.68 4.47
C THR A 203 -8.54 -12.99 5.20
N PRO A 204 -8.36 -13.02 6.53
CA PRO A 204 -7.68 -14.16 7.11
C PRO A 204 -8.63 -15.36 7.16
N GLU A 205 -8.14 -16.48 6.66
CA GLU A 205 -8.69 -17.78 7.01
C GLU A 205 -8.48 -18.02 8.52
N ALA A 206 -9.41 -18.71 9.17
CA ALA A 206 -9.31 -19.04 10.60
C ALA A 206 -7.95 -19.69 10.96
N LYS A 207 -7.39 -20.50 10.05
CA LYS A 207 -6.05 -21.10 10.19
C LYS A 207 -4.94 -20.05 10.31
N SER A 208 -4.94 -19.01 9.48
CA SER A 208 -3.93 -17.93 9.54
C SER A 208 -3.98 -17.19 10.87
N GLN A 209 -5.18 -17.04 11.46
CA GLN A 209 -5.33 -16.40 12.77
C GLN A 209 -4.85 -17.26 13.91
N ILE A 210 -5.21 -18.55 13.89
CA ILE A 210 -4.75 -19.51 14.89
C ILE A 210 -3.22 -19.58 14.85
N TYR A 211 -2.65 -19.71 13.65
CA TYR A 211 -1.21 -19.75 13.46
C TYR A 211 -0.52 -18.46 13.95
N GLY A 212 -1.02 -17.29 13.53
CA GLY A 212 -0.50 -15.99 13.97
C GLY A 212 -0.60 -15.77 15.48
N ARG A 213 -1.72 -16.14 16.10
CA ARG A 213 -1.92 -16.03 17.55
C ARG A 213 -0.97 -16.92 18.35
N TYR A 214 -0.74 -18.15 17.90
CA TYR A 214 0.13 -19.09 18.60
C TYR A 214 1.61 -18.75 18.43
N ARG A 215 2.01 -18.44 17.18
CA ARG A 215 3.42 -18.24 16.84
C ARG A 215 3.92 -16.82 17.13
N PHE A 216 3.03 -15.81 17.00
CA PHE A 216 3.34 -14.39 17.18
C PHE A 216 2.31 -13.67 18.08
N PRO A 217 2.15 -14.13 19.34
CA PRO A 217 1.09 -13.66 20.22
C PRO A 217 1.14 -12.16 20.49
N GLU A 218 2.34 -11.57 20.60
CA GLU A 218 2.49 -10.13 20.91
C GLU A 218 2.03 -9.23 19.75
N VAL A 219 2.38 -9.57 18.51
CA VAL A 219 1.94 -8.81 17.32
C VAL A 219 0.43 -8.94 17.16
N HIS A 220 -0.09 -10.16 17.33
CA HIS A 220 -1.52 -10.45 17.28
C HIS A 220 -2.29 -9.64 18.34
N LYS A 221 -1.90 -9.76 19.61
CA LYS A 221 -2.49 -9.02 20.73
C LYS A 221 -2.47 -7.51 20.48
N ARG A 222 -1.34 -6.95 20.05
CA ARG A 222 -1.22 -5.52 19.75
C ARG A 222 -2.17 -5.09 18.63
N TYR A 223 -2.26 -5.87 17.55
CA TYR A 223 -3.14 -5.57 16.42
C TYR A 223 -4.62 -5.53 16.85
N TYR A 224 -5.09 -6.54 17.58
CA TYR A 224 -6.49 -6.62 17.99
C TYR A 224 -6.85 -5.63 19.10
N ALA A 225 -5.95 -5.39 20.06
CA ALA A 225 -6.17 -4.37 21.09
C ALA A 225 -6.38 -2.98 20.45
N LEU A 226 -5.64 -2.64 19.39
CA LEU A 226 -5.85 -1.37 18.67
C LEU A 226 -7.25 -1.28 18.04
N ILE A 227 -7.72 -2.36 17.43
CA ILE A 227 -9.06 -2.40 16.83
C ILE A 227 -10.12 -2.28 17.91
N GLU A 228 -9.92 -2.98 19.02
CA GLU A 228 -10.81 -2.96 20.17
C GLU A 228 -10.97 -1.53 20.73
N ASN A 229 -9.86 -0.85 20.98
CA ASN A 229 -9.84 0.52 21.46
C ASN A 229 -10.48 1.49 20.45
N LEU A 230 -10.18 1.32 19.16
CA LEU A 230 -10.70 2.23 18.12
C LEU A 230 -12.20 2.08 17.88
N ILE A 231 -12.76 0.87 17.93
CA ILE A 231 -14.17 0.63 17.59
C ILE A 231 -15.07 0.64 18.83
N PHE A 232 -14.66 -0.07 19.88
CA PHE A 232 -15.55 -0.40 20.99
C PHE A 232 -15.43 0.63 22.10
N GLU A 233 -14.20 0.97 22.50
CA GLU A 233 -14.00 1.97 23.57
C GLU A 233 -14.35 3.39 23.12
N SER A 234 -14.35 3.66 21.81
CA SER A 234 -14.73 4.96 21.26
C SER A 234 -16.24 5.22 21.22
N GLY A 235 -17.07 4.23 21.58
CA GLY A 235 -18.52 4.32 21.51
C GLY A 235 -19.07 4.37 20.06
N LEU A 236 -18.26 3.96 19.07
CA LEU A 236 -18.67 3.96 17.66
C LEU A 236 -19.52 2.74 17.32
N ILE A 237 -19.33 1.63 18.02
CA ILE A 237 -20.06 0.39 17.78
C ILE A 237 -21.57 0.57 18.05
N GLU A 238 -21.94 1.30 19.10
CA GLU A 238 -23.31 1.62 19.48
C GLU A 238 -23.96 2.59 18.49
N LYS A 239 -23.14 3.43 17.84
CA LYS A 239 -23.58 4.38 16.81
C LYS A 239 -23.67 3.74 15.42
N SER A 240 -23.20 2.50 15.26
CA SER A 240 -23.33 1.77 14.00
C SER A 240 -24.78 1.26 13.85
N ALA A 241 -25.43 1.60 12.73
CA ALA A 241 -26.81 1.19 12.45
C ALA A 241 -26.98 -0.31 12.14
N ASP A 242 -25.93 -1.11 12.35
CA ASP A 242 -25.86 -2.49 11.90
C ASP A 242 -26.55 -3.43 12.91
N LYS A 243 -27.89 -3.43 12.88
CA LYS A 243 -28.75 -4.15 13.83
C LYS A 243 -28.89 -5.66 13.54
N LYS A 244 -28.28 -6.22 12.48
CA LYS A 244 -28.68 -7.57 12.00
C LYS A 244 -27.58 -8.63 11.79
N GLN A 245 -26.28 -8.32 11.75
CA GLN A 245 -25.27 -9.37 11.48
C GLN A 245 -24.40 -9.81 12.66
N HIS A 246 -24.25 -8.99 13.70
CA HIS A 246 -23.49 -9.36 14.90
C HIS A 246 -24.07 -8.65 16.13
N LYS A 247 -24.52 -9.40 17.14
CA LYS A 247 -25.25 -8.87 18.29
C LYS A 247 -24.33 -8.46 19.43
N THR A 248 -23.16 -9.10 19.58
CA THR A 248 -22.24 -8.85 20.70
C THR A 248 -20.87 -8.32 20.26
N ARG A 249 -20.12 -7.76 21.23
CA ARG A 249 -18.73 -7.29 21.07
C ARG A 249 -17.82 -8.43 20.63
N GLU A 250 -17.93 -9.59 21.27
CA GLU A 250 -17.14 -10.79 20.96
C GLU A 250 -17.41 -11.27 19.54
N GLU A 251 -18.66 -11.28 19.07
CA GLU A 251 -18.99 -11.72 17.71
C GLU A 251 -18.38 -10.82 16.63
N LYS A 252 -18.34 -9.50 16.86
CA LYS A 252 -17.76 -8.53 15.92
C LYS A 252 -16.24 -8.60 15.85
N ILE A 253 -15.57 -8.95 16.95
CA ILE A 253 -14.10 -9.09 17.02
C ILE A 253 -13.65 -10.48 16.58
N ALA A 254 -14.20 -11.54 17.18
CA ALA A 254 -13.75 -12.92 17.00
C ALA A 254 -14.02 -13.46 15.58
N LYS A 255 -15.07 -12.98 14.91
CA LYS A 255 -15.41 -13.38 13.53
C LYS A 255 -14.89 -12.40 12.48
N HIS A 256 -13.94 -11.52 12.84
CA HIS A 256 -13.44 -10.49 11.92
C HIS A 256 -14.51 -9.55 11.39
N GLY A 257 -15.66 -9.37 12.05
CA GLY A 257 -16.73 -8.48 11.57
C GLY A 257 -16.26 -7.06 11.28
N PHE A 258 -15.20 -6.58 11.96
CA PHE A 258 -14.56 -5.29 11.68
C PHE A 258 -13.98 -5.15 10.28
N VAL A 259 -13.68 -6.23 9.54
CA VAL A 259 -13.14 -6.12 8.18
C VAL A 259 -14.14 -5.50 7.20
N HIS A 260 -15.44 -5.51 7.55
CA HIS A 260 -16.50 -4.84 6.80
C HIS A 260 -16.83 -3.44 7.33
N TRP A 261 -16.11 -2.97 8.37
CA TRP A 261 -16.36 -1.68 9.00
C TRP A 261 -16.40 -0.55 7.98
N LYS A 262 -17.44 0.27 8.08
CA LYS A 262 -17.60 1.48 7.26
C LYS A 262 -17.44 2.70 8.15
N ARG A 263 -16.76 3.70 7.62
CA ARG A 263 -16.58 4.98 8.30
C ARG A 263 -17.94 5.61 8.63
N LEU A 264 -18.13 5.99 9.89
CA LEU A 264 -19.31 6.70 10.37
C LEU A 264 -19.11 8.22 10.31
N ARG A 265 -20.19 9.00 10.18
CA ARG A 265 -20.11 10.48 10.30
C ARG A 265 -19.58 10.93 11.66
N ALA A 266 -19.85 10.16 12.70
CA ALA A 266 -19.32 10.37 14.05
C ALA A 266 -17.79 10.35 14.11
N GLN A 267 -17.12 9.78 13.10
CA GLN A 267 -15.66 9.77 12.98
C GLN A 267 -15.08 11.07 12.39
N ASN A 268 -15.93 12.04 12.03
CA ASN A 268 -15.47 13.36 11.63
C ASN A 268 -15.25 14.23 12.88
N THR A 269 -14.08 14.85 12.97
CA THR A 269 -13.73 15.83 14.00
C THR A 269 -13.50 17.19 13.37
N VAL A 270 -13.85 18.26 14.07
CA VAL A 270 -13.61 19.62 13.57
C VAL A 270 -12.11 19.87 13.50
N GLY A 271 -11.62 20.05 12.29
CA GLY A 271 -10.22 20.29 11.96
C GLY A 271 -9.88 21.77 11.81
N ALA A 272 -10.77 22.51 11.16
CA ALA A 272 -10.62 23.93 10.91
C ALA A 272 -11.98 24.62 10.77
N PHE A 273 -12.01 25.91 11.05
CA PHE A 273 -13.14 26.81 10.79
C PHE A 273 -12.78 27.74 9.63
N LYS A 274 -13.59 27.75 8.59
CA LYS A 274 -13.44 28.59 7.39
C LYS A 274 -14.34 29.82 7.52
N ARG A 275 -13.79 30.98 7.19
CA ARG A 275 -14.50 32.26 7.10
C ARG A 275 -14.05 33.03 5.86
N ARG A 276 -14.98 33.66 5.15
CA ARG A 276 -14.69 34.64 4.10
C ARG A 276 -14.55 36.04 4.71
N LEU A 277 -13.45 36.72 4.43
CA LEU A 277 -13.20 38.07 4.89
C LEU A 277 -13.85 39.09 3.95
N ARG A 278 -14.03 40.34 4.41
CA ARG A 278 -14.67 41.42 3.63
C ARG A 278 -13.98 41.71 2.30
N ASN A 279 -12.65 41.53 2.24
CA ASN A 279 -11.84 41.71 1.04
C ASN A 279 -11.82 40.47 0.12
N GLY A 280 -12.69 39.47 0.35
CA GLY A 280 -12.74 38.23 -0.43
C GLY A 280 -11.71 37.18 -0.04
N ALA A 281 -10.72 37.51 0.80
CA ALA A 281 -9.73 36.54 1.29
C ALA A 281 -10.39 35.43 2.13
N LEU A 282 -9.78 34.24 2.09
CA LEU A 282 -10.24 33.09 2.87
C LEU A 282 -9.39 32.96 4.14
N SER A 283 -10.04 32.78 5.28
CA SER A 283 -9.38 32.58 6.57
C SER A 283 -9.79 31.23 7.16
N TYR A 284 -8.80 30.43 7.52
CA TYR A 284 -8.97 29.13 8.17
C TYR A 284 -8.36 29.19 9.57
N ARG A 285 -9.17 29.01 10.61
CA ARG A 285 -8.67 28.81 11.98
C ARG A 285 -8.55 27.32 12.26
N ILE A 286 -7.33 26.83 12.36
CA ILE A 286 -7.02 25.42 12.63
C ILE A 286 -7.22 25.16 14.11
N ARG A 287 -7.94 24.08 14.46
CA ARG A 287 -8.30 23.80 15.86
C ARG A 287 -7.07 23.52 16.74
N ASP A 288 -6.05 22.88 16.18
CA ASP A 288 -4.80 22.54 16.86
C ASP A 288 -3.62 22.93 15.97
N LYS A 289 -2.76 23.80 16.50
CA LYS A 289 -1.58 24.33 15.81
C LYS A 289 -0.60 23.24 15.40
N ALA A 290 -0.54 22.10 16.12
CA ALA A 290 0.33 20.99 15.76
C ALA A 290 -0.06 20.32 14.42
N TRP A 291 -1.25 20.61 13.89
CA TRP A 291 -1.70 20.09 12.59
C TRP A 291 -1.28 20.98 11.42
N ILE A 292 -0.70 22.15 11.69
CA ILE A 292 -0.21 23.05 10.66
C ILE A 292 1.11 22.49 10.11
N ASN A 293 1.05 22.03 8.87
CA ASN A 293 2.21 21.56 8.13
C ASN A 293 2.30 22.30 6.79
N THR A 294 2.99 23.43 6.82
CA THR A 294 3.02 24.42 5.72
C THR A 294 3.64 23.89 4.44
N LYS A 295 4.39 22.77 4.46
CA LYS A 295 4.90 22.13 3.23
C LYS A 295 3.78 21.77 2.25
N HIS A 296 2.57 21.53 2.73
CA HIS A 296 1.43 21.24 1.88
C HIS A 296 0.89 22.47 1.15
N LEU A 297 1.24 23.69 1.59
CA LEU A 297 0.81 24.96 1.00
C LEU A 297 1.75 25.45 -0.12
N THR A 298 2.85 24.74 -0.38
CA THR A 298 3.80 25.04 -1.46
C THR A 298 3.18 25.26 -2.85
N PRO A 299 2.10 24.55 -3.27
CA PRO A 299 1.48 24.79 -4.58
C PRO A 299 0.98 26.21 -4.79
N VAL A 300 0.65 26.95 -3.72
CA VAL A 300 0.17 28.34 -3.78
C VAL A 300 1.12 29.30 -3.05
N ARG A 301 2.42 28.95 -2.99
CA ARG A 301 3.43 29.77 -2.32
C ARG A 301 3.39 31.22 -2.81
N GLY A 302 3.30 32.16 -1.86
CA GLY A 302 3.14 33.59 -2.13
C GLY A 302 1.70 34.09 -1.99
N ASN A 303 0.72 33.18 -1.97
CA ASN A 303 -0.71 33.48 -1.88
C ASN A 303 -1.33 32.99 -0.57
N TRP A 304 -0.52 32.92 0.49
CA TRP A 304 -0.98 32.55 1.83
C TRP A 304 -0.07 33.12 2.93
N PHE A 305 -0.65 33.26 4.12
CA PHE A 305 0.04 33.68 5.35
C PHE A 305 -0.43 32.83 6.52
N CYS A 306 0.44 32.56 7.49
CA CYS A 306 0.11 31.81 8.70
C CYS A 306 0.52 32.60 9.94
N GLN A 307 -0.43 32.82 10.85
CA GLN A 307 -0.20 33.44 12.16
C GLN A 307 -0.89 32.62 13.24
N LYS A 308 -0.09 32.09 14.18
CA LYS A 308 -0.56 31.19 15.25
C LYS A 308 -1.30 29.96 14.67
N ASP A 309 -2.61 29.88 14.90
CA ASP A 309 -3.52 28.83 14.45
C ASP A 309 -4.32 29.24 13.19
N MET A 310 -4.08 30.43 12.65
CA MET A 310 -4.82 30.97 11.51
C MET A 310 -3.98 30.93 10.23
N ILE A 311 -4.60 30.46 9.14
CA ILE A 311 -4.04 30.51 7.79
C ILE A 311 -4.97 31.34 6.92
N ARG A 312 -4.42 32.32 6.20
CA ARG A 312 -5.16 33.14 5.23
C ARG A 312 -4.68 32.88 3.83
N PHE A 313 -5.59 32.88 2.87
CA PHE A 313 -5.31 32.82 1.44
C PHE A 313 -5.91 34.05 0.74
N TRP A 314 -5.21 34.57 -0.26
CA TRP A 314 -5.67 35.60 -1.19
C TRP A 314 -5.39 35.11 -2.61
N ASP A 315 -6.23 35.47 -3.58
CA ASP A 315 -6.06 35.03 -4.98
C ASP A 315 -5.90 33.51 -5.16
N VAL A 316 -6.57 32.73 -4.28
CA VAL A 316 -6.64 31.28 -4.36
C VAL A 316 -8.12 30.86 -4.38
N PRO A 317 -8.56 30.10 -5.39
CA PRO A 317 -9.90 29.54 -5.41
C PRO A 317 -10.19 28.72 -4.14
N GLU A 318 -11.39 28.88 -3.60
CA GLU A 318 -11.80 28.23 -2.35
C GLU A 318 -11.67 26.70 -2.39
N THR A 319 -11.98 26.08 -3.52
CA THR A 319 -11.83 24.63 -3.73
C THR A 319 -10.39 24.16 -3.59
N ILE A 320 -9.43 24.98 -4.02
CA ILE A 320 -7.99 24.73 -3.90
C ILE A 320 -7.56 24.92 -2.45
N ALA A 321 -7.94 26.04 -1.82
CA ALA A 321 -7.64 26.31 -0.42
C ALA A 321 -8.18 25.21 0.52
N ASP A 322 -9.43 24.80 0.33
CA ASP A 322 -10.06 23.69 1.06
C ASP A 322 -9.29 22.38 0.89
N SER A 323 -8.84 22.07 -0.34
CA SER A 323 -8.09 20.86 -0.62
C SER A 323 -6.72 20.87 0.06
N LEU A 324 -6.04 22.02 0.06
CA LEU A 324 -4.77 22.21 0.76
C LEU A 324 -4.93 22.06 2.27
N ILE A 325 -5.95 22.69 2.85
CA ILE A 325 -6.23 22.62 4.29
C ILE A 325 -6.62 21.20 4.70
N LYS A 326 -7.52 20.53 3.96
CA LYS A 326 -7.89 19.12 4.20
C LYS A 326 -6.67 18.20 4.16
N ARG A 327 -5.78 18.38 3.17
CA ARG A 327 -4.54 17.61 3.06
C ARG A 327 -3.60 17.88 4.23
N MET A 328 -3.40 19.13 4.59
CA MET A 328 -2.51 19.56 5.67
C MET A 328 -2.95 18.96 7.00
N ILE A 329 -4.20 19.23 7.42
CA ILE A 329 -4.68 18.82 8.75
C ILE A 329 -4.83 17.30 8.88
N ASN A 330 -4.99 16.56 7.77
CA ASN A 330 -5.11 15.10 7.81
C ASN A 330 -3.80 14.37 7.48
N CYS A 331 -2.71 15.07 7.14
CA CYS A 331 -1.48 14.42 6.71
C CYS A 331 -0.98 13.40 7.74
N LEU A 332 -0.57 12.22 7.25
CA LEU A 332 0.04 11.15 8.03
C LEU A 332 1.55 11.07 7.77
N ASP A 333 2.06 11.91 6.89
CA ASP A 333 3.41 11.77 6.33
C ASP A 333 3.70 10.37 5.74
N CYS A 334 2.66 9.64 5.32
CA CYS A 334 2.74 8.25 4.85
C CYS A 334 3.48 8.03 3.51
N GLY A 335 3.99 9.09 2.88
CA GLY A 335 4.74 8.97 1.63
C GLY A 335 3.94 8.71 0.35
N TYR A 336 2.75 8.11 0.42
CA TYR A 336 1.99 7.65 -0.76
C TYR A 336 1.79 8.68 -1.89
N CYS A 337 1.63 9.95 -1.54
CA CYS A 337 1.46 11.02 -2.53
C CYS A 337 2.68 11.25 -3.45
N VAL A 338 3.79 10.54 -3.23
CA VAL A 338 4.90 10.38 -4.19
C VAL A 338 4.40 9.85 -5.53
N VAL A 339 3.36 9.00 -5.58
CA VAL A 339 2.77 8.53 -6.85
C VAL A 339 2.42 9.71 -7.78
N ILE A 340 1.87 10.80 -7.25
CA ILE A 340 1.47 11.97 -8.06
C ILE A 340 2.63 12.95 -8.27
N CYS A 341 3.45 13.17 -7.25
CA CYS A 341 4.52 14.17 -7.27
C CYS A 341 5.87 13.50 -7.11
N PHE A 342 6.15 12.55 -8.00
CA PHE A 342 7.28 11.64 -7.93
C PHE A 342 8.65 12.34 -7.86
N PRO A 343 8.98 13.33 -8.70
CA PRO A 343 10.29 13.98 -8.61
C PRO A 343 10.42 14.89 -7.38
N CYS A 344 9.31 15.47 -6.91
CA CYS A 344 9.31 16.53 -5.90
C CYS A 344 9.22 16.00 -4.46
N ARG A 345 8.72 14.79 -4.24
CA ARG A 345 8.49 14.25 -2.90
C ARG A 345 9.60 13.29 -2.53
N LYS A 346 10.29 13.56 -1.43
CA LYS A 346 11.41 12.76 -0.95
C LYS A 346 11.08 12.14 0.41
N PHE A 347 11.46 10.88 0.57
CA PHE A 347 11.32 10.14 1.82
C PHE A 347 12.48 10.50 2.74
N ASP A 348 12.22 11.18 3.85
CA ASP A 348 13.21 11.37 4.91
C ASP A 348 13.03 10.27 5.97
N ARG A 349 13.88 9.25 5.87
CA ARG A 349 13.89 8.08 6.75
C ARG A 349 14.30 8.43 8.19
N LYS A 350 15.12 9.48 8.39
CA LYS A 350 15.60 9.89 9.71
C LYS A 350 14.49 10.52 10.52
N THR A 351 13.75 11.47 9.93
CA THR A 351 12.63 12.14 10.61
C THR A 351 11.30 11.40 10.42
N LYS A 352 11.26 10.38 9.55
CA LYS A 352 10.05 9.68 9.12
C LYS A 352 8.99 10.66 8.59
N THR A 353 9.44 11.68 7.86
CA THR A 353 8.56 12.67 7.23
C THR A 353 8.76 12.71 5.72
N LEU A 354 7.74 13.16 5.01
CA LEU A 354 7.84 13.37 3.58
C LEU A 354 8.23 14.82 3.30
N GLN A 355 9.35 15.03 2.63
CA GLN A 355 9.82 16.33 2.19
C GLN A 355 9.24 16.68 0.81
N ILE A 356 9.09 17.98 0.54
CA ILE A 356 8.61 18.51 -0.75
C ILE A 356 9.64 19.52 -1.24
N GLU A 357 10.33 19.16 -2.32
CA GLU A 357 11.44 19.90 -2.92
C GLU A 357 11.19 20.07 -4.42
N GLY A 358 11.69 21.15 -5.02
CA GLY A 358 11.55 21.36 -6.48
C GLY A 358 10.10 21.39 -6.98
N CYS A 359 9.14 21.84 -6.15
CA CYS A 359 7.74 21.90 -6.56
C CYS A 359 7.52 22.98 -7.64
N ILE A 360 7.08 22.55 -8.82
CA ILE A 360 6.74 23.44 -9.96
C ILE A 360 5.31 23.98 -9.92
N ARG A 361 4.58 23.79 -8.82
CA ARG A 361 3.21 24.31 -8.62
C ARG A 361 2.16 23.87 -9.66
N CYS A 362 2.33 22.71 -10.29
CA CYS A 362 1.39 22.18 -11.30
C CYS A 362 0.01 21.77 -10.77
N GLY A 363 -0.25 21.86 -9.47
CA GLY A 363 -1.55 21.57 -8.87
C GLY A 363 -1.96 20.08 -8.80
N LYS A 364 -1.22 19.13 -9.40
CA LYS A 364 -1.60 17.69 -9.40
C LYS A 364 -1.84 17.11 -7.99
N CYS A 365 -1.09 17.56 -6.98
CA CYS A 365 -1.27 17.13 -5.60
C CYS A 365 -2.54 17.67 -4.91
N LEU A 366 -3.28 18.59 -5.53
CA LEU A 366 -4.54 19.09 -4.97
C LEU A 366 -5.63 18.01 -4.98
N ASN A 367 -5.49 17.00 -5.84
CA ASN A 367 -6.41 15.87 -5.87
C ASN A 367 -6.29 15.02 -4.59
N LEU A 368 -7.34 15.06 -3.75
CA LEU A 368 -7.41 14.30 -2.50
C LEU A 368 -7.62 12.79 -2.69
N ARG A 369 -7.86 12.31 -3.92
CA ARG A 369 -7.96 10.87 -4.23
C ARG A 369 -6.73 10.08 -3.78
N PHE A 370 -5.57 10.70 -3.74
CA PHE A 370 -4.32 10.04 -3.33
C PHE A 370 -3.83 10.53 -1.96
N CYS A 371 -4.69 11.18 -1.16
CA CYS A 371 -4.37 11.54 0.21
C CYS A 371 -4.86 10.43 1.15
N MET A 372 -3.96 9.51 1.54
CA MET A 372 -4.30 8.42 2.47
C MET A 372 -4.76 8.94 3.83
N GLY A 373 -4.20 10.05 4.30
CA GLY A 373 -4.68 10.71 5.52
C GLY A 373 -6.13 11.16 5.39
N TRP A 374 -6.50 11.84 4.31
CA TRP A 374 -7.89 12.24 4.08
C TRP A 374 -8.82 11.03 3.97
N LYS A 375 -8.41 10.01 3.20
CA LYS A 375 -9.23 8.82 2.95
C LYS A 375 -9.41 7.93 4.17
N HIS A 376 -8.31 7.60 4.85
CA HIS A 376 -8.24 6.51 5.82
C HIS A 376 -7.88 6.93 7.24
N ARG A 377 -7.59 8.21 7.53
CA ARG A 377 -7.46 8.66 8.94
C ARG A 377 -8.72 8.28 9.69
N PHE A 378 -8.56 7.66 10.86
CA PHE A 378 -9.67 7.14 11.64
C PHE A 378 -10.60 8.27 12.08
N TRP A 379 -10.04 9.25 12.79
CA TRP A 379 -10.71 10.51 13.13
C TRP A 379 -10.41 11.56 12.06
N ARG A 380 -11.28 11.65 11.04
CA ARG A 380 -11.08 12.57 9.91
C ARG A 380 -11.34 14.00 10.34
N ARG A 381 -10.37 14.86 10.11
CA ARG A 381 -10.47 16.28 10.41
C ARG A 381 -11.15 16.98 9.23
N ILE A 382 -12.29 17.64 9.49
CA ILE A 382 -13.08 18.34 8.48
C ILE A 382 -13.01 19.86 8.65
N ILE A 383 -13.42 20.58 7.62
CA ILE A 383 -13.57 22.04 7.66
C ILE A 383 -15.04 22.33 7.93
N LEU A 384 -15.33 23.21 8.89
CA LEU A 384 -16.66 23.77 9.11
C LEU A 384 -16.69 25.22 8.63
N GLU A 385 -17.83 25.67 8.16
CA GLU A 385 -18.08 27.08 7.86
C GLU A 385 -18.59 27.76 9.13
N SER A 386 -18.05 28.96 9.40
CA SER A 386 -18.42 29.80 10.55
C SER A 386 -19.29 30.96 10.14
#